data_AF-A0A063ZM25-F1
#
_entry.id   AF-A0A063ZM25-F1
#
_cell.length_a   1.000
_cell.length_b   1.000
_cell.length_c   1.000
_cell.angle_alpha   90.00
_cell.angle_beta   90.00
_cell.angle_gamma   90.00
#
_symmetry.space_group_name_H-M   'P 1'
#
loop_
_entity.id
_entity.type
_entity.pdbx_description
1 polymer ?
#
loop_
_entity_poly.entity_id
_entity_poly.type
_entity_poly.pdbx_seq_one_letter_code
_entity_poly.pdbx_strand_id
1 'polypeptide(L)'
;MHQRGEIIEVDESTLSKHPNTLEKVDQAATEAPATDDDDSEDAGGEDGLTVDDIDPHPADLKVSQLEERLENVTDVEMLETILEAEKTAEDRTTAKDAVKARLNELEG
;
A
#
# COMPACT_ATOMS: atom_id res chain seq x y z
N MET A 1 -29.16 -11.98 -1.64
CA MET A 1 -28.41 -13.24 -1.87
C MET A 1 -26.95 -12.88 -1.69
N HIS A 2 -26.25 -13.52 -0.77
CA HIS A 2 -24.84 -13.21 -0.51
C HIS A 2 -23.92 -14.00 -1.44
N GLN A 3 -22.80 -13.40 -1.84
CA GLN A 3 -21.82 -14.05 -2.71
C GLN A 3 -20.75 -14.76 -1.86
N ARG A 4 -20.16 -15.84 -2.39
CA ARG A 4 -19.05 -16.54 -1.70
C ARG A 4 -17.87 -15.56 -1.56
N GLY A 5 -17.40 -15.36 -0.33
CA GLY A 5 -16.30 -14.44 0.00
C GLY A 5 -16.74 -13.13 0.68
N GLU A 6 -18.04 -12.88 0.78
CA GLU A 6 -18.61 -11.75 1.52
C GLU A 6 -18.56 -12.01 3.04
N ILE A 7 -18.06 -11.03 3.81
CA ILE A 7 -18.06 -11.08 5.28
C ILE A 7 -19.44 -10.66 5.76
N ILE A 8 -20.09 -11.52 6.54
CA ILE A 8 -21.44 -11.31 7.05
C ILE A 8 -21.41 -11.50 8.56
N GLU A 9 -22.05 -10.58 9.28
CA GLU A 9 -22.24 -10.70 10.73
C GLU A 9 -23.36 -11.72 11.02
N VAL A 10 -23.03 -12.78 11.76
CA VAL A 10 -23.97 -13.85 12.11
C VAL A 10 -23.74 -14.32 13.55
N ASP A 11 -24.79 -14.78 14.21
CA ASP A 11 -24.70 -15.37 15.55
C ASP A 11 -23.87 -16.67 15.56
N GLU A 12 -23.23 -16.98 16.70
CA GLU A 12 -22.44 -18.21 16.88
C GLU A 12 -23.26 -19.50 16.65
N SER A 13 -24.57 -19.46 16.92
CA SER A 13 -25.47 -20.59 16.65
C SER A 13 -25.59 -20.89 15.15
N THR A 14 -25.50 -19.86 14.30
CA THR A 14 -25.58 -19.98 12.85
C THR A 14 -24.26 -20.49 12.29
N LEU A 15 -23.13 -19.95 12.76
CA LEU A 15 -21.79 -20.44 12.41
C LEU A 15 -21.62 -21.93 12.71
N SER A 16 -22.08 -22.37 13.88
CA SER A 16 -21.99 -23.78 14.32
C SER A 16 -22.80 -24.74 13.44
N LYS A 17 -23.91 -24.29 12.86
CA LYS A 17 -24.76 -25.11 11.97
C LYS A 17 -24.16 -25.27 10.58
N HIS A 18 -23.19 -24.42 10.23
CA HIS A 18 -22.70 -24.24 8.87
C HIS A 18 -21.16 -24.35 8.76
N PRO A 19 -20.53 -25.43 9.26
CA PRO A 19 -19.07 -25.53 9.38
C PRO A 19 -18.32 -25.64 8.04
N ASN A 20 -19.00 -26.00 6.96
CA ASN A 20 -18.39 -26.14 5.62
C ASN A 20 -18.69 -24.94 4.70
N THR A 21 -19.53 -24.01 5.16
CA THR A 21 -19.99 -22.87 4.35
C THR A 21 -19.62 -21.53 4.96
N LEU A 22 -19.40 -21.47 6.27
CA LEU A 22 -19.00 -20.27 7.00
C LEU A 22 -17.69 -20.54 7.75
N GLU A 23 -16.78 -19.57 7.72
CA GLU A 23 -15.51 -19.60 8.43
C GLU A 23 -15.46 -18.40 9.39
N LYS A 24 -14.95 -18.60 10.61
CA LYS A 24 -14.79 -17.52 11.58
C LYS A 24 -13.58 -16.67 11.17
N VAL A 25 -13.82 -15.40 10.85
CA VAL A 25 -12.76 -14.43 10.62
C VAL A 25 -12.46 -13.73 11.95
N ASP A 26 -11.24 -13.86 12.46
CA ASP A 26 -10.82 -13.18 13.69
C ASP A 26 -10.60 -11.68 13.42
N GLN A 27 -11.44 -10.85 14.03
CA GLN A 27 -11.51 -9.39 13.82
C GLN A 27 -10.26 -8.61 14.30
N ALA A 28 -9.24 -9.29 14.83
CA ALA A 28 -7.99 -8.68 15.29
C ALA A 28 -6.93 -8.51 14.17
N ALA A 29 -7.22 -8.94 12.94
CA ALA A 29 -6.31 -8.81 11.78
C ALA A 29 -6.71 -7.71 10.79
N THR A 30 -7.68 -6.87 11.14
CA THR A 30 -8.11 -5.70 10.35
C THR A 30 -8.23 -4.50 11.28
N GLU A 31 -7.09 -3.93 11.66
CA GLU A 31 -7.03 -2.53 12.08
C GLU A 31 -7.09 -1.67 10.81
N ALA A 32 -8.30 -1.36 10.36
CA ALA A 32 -8.52 -0.10 9.66
C ALA A 32 -8.79 0.97 10.74
N PRO A 33 -8.06 2.08 10.77
CA PRO A 33 -8.44 3.20 11.61
C PRO A 33 -9.79 3.74 11.12
N ALA A 34 -10.73 3.89 12.05
CA ALA A 34 -11.96 4.62 11.81
C ALA A 34 -11.62 6.10 11.57
N THR A 35 -11.75 6.54 10.33
CA THR A 35 -12.05 7.94 10.01
C THR A 35 -13.41 7.97 9.32
N ASP A 36 -14.38 8.45 10.08
CA ASP A 36 -15.58 9.13 9.61
C ASP A 36 -15.11 10.31 8.74
N ASP A 37 -15.27 10.23 7.42
CA ASP A 37 -15.56 11.41 6.58
C ASP A 37 -16.26 10.95 5.28
N ASP A 38 -17.32 11.69 5.00
CA ASP A 38 -18.25 11.62 3.89
C ASP A 38 -17.55 12.05 2.58
N ASP A 39 -17.36 11.14 1.61
CA ASP A 39 -17.68 11.45 0.21
C ASP A 39 -17.70 10.18 -0.66
N SER A 40 -18.79 10.03 -1.41
CA SER A 40 -18.97 8.96 -2.37
C SER A 40 -18.47 9.42 -3.73
N GLU A 41 -17.39 8.87 -4.28
CA GLU A 41 -17.20 8.77 -5.73
C GLU A 41 -16.47 7.47 -6.10
N ASP A 42 -17.27 6.46 -6.45
CA ASP A 42 -16.96 5.56 -7.56
C ASP A 42 -16.68 6.44 -8.80
N ALA A 43 -15.39 6.63 -9.11
CA ALA A 43 -14.96 7.27 -10.36
C ALA A 43 -13.56 6.78 -10.76
N GLY A 44 -13.53 5.69 -11.52
CA GLY A 44 -12.71 5.59 -12.73
C GLY A 44 -11.20 5.77 -12.60
N GLY A 45 -10.50 4.63 -12.60
CA GLY A 45 -9.30 4.37 -13.41
C GLY A 45 -8.35 5.53 -13.68
N GLU A 46 -7.31 5.61 -12.86
CA GLU A 46 -6.00 6.05 -13.30
C GLU A 46 -5.01 4.96 -12.89
N ASP A 47 -4.36 4.35 -13.89
CA ASP A 47 -3.32 3.33 -13.77
C ASP A 47 -2.03 4.03 -13.25
N GLY A 48 -2.12 4.67 -12.08
CA GLY A 48 -1.09 5.51 -11.49
C GLY A 48 -0.47 4.82 -10.27
N LEU A 49 0.85 4.73 -10.25
CA LEU A 49 1.61 4.08 -9.18
C LEU A 49 1.57 4.96 -7.91
N THR A 50 0.89 4.51 -6.85
CA THR A 50 0.78 5.28 -5.59
C THR A 50 1.88 4.90 -4.59
N VAL A 51 2.10 5.77 -3.58
CA VAL A 51 3.11 5.54 -2.52
C VAL A 51 2.89 4.21 -1.81
N ASP A 52 1.63 3.87 -1.54
CA ASP A 52 1.24 2.64 -0.85
C ASP A 52 1.47 1.36 -1.70
N ASP A 53 1.59 1.50 -3.03
CA ASP A 53 1.88 0.37 -3.94
C ASP A 53 3.37 -0.04 -3.94
N ILE A 54 4.26 0.76 -3.33
CA ILE A 54 5.70 0.48 -3.31
C ILE A 54 6.04 -0.49 -2.18
N ASP A 55 6.35 -1.76 -2.53
CA ASP A 55 6.81 -2.78 -1.58
C ASP A 55 8.26 -3.23 -1.86
N PRO A 56 9.16 -3.30 -0.86
CA PRO A 56 9.08 -2.60 0.43
C PRO A 56 9.02 -1.08 0.31
N HIS A 57 8.26 -0.46 1.22
CA HIS A 57 8.10 0.99 1.31
C HIS A 57 9.44 1.65 1.61
N PRO A 58 9.81 2.75 0.92
CA PRO A 58 11.15 3.31 1.02
C PRO A 58 11.46 3.84 2.43
N ALA A 59 10.45 4.33 3.16
CA ALA A 59 10.59 4.74 4.56
C ALA A 59 11.00 3.58 5.51
N ASP A 60 10.54 2.36 5.22
CA ASP A 60 10.89 1.17 6.02
C ASP A 60 12.30 0.64 5.69
N LEU A 61 12.87 1.07 4.56
CA LEU A 61 14.23 0.73 4.16
C LEU A 61 15.24 1.67 4.79
N LYS A 62 16.44 1.14 5.08
CA LYS A 62 17.61 1.96 5.35
C LYS A 62 18.07 2.65 4.06
N VAL A 63 18.67 3.83 4.19
CA VAL A 63 19.22 4.59 3.05
C VAL A 63 20.08 3.71 2.13
N SER A 64 20.98 2.90 2.69
CA SER A 64 21.85 2.00 1.91
C SER A 64 21.08 0.90 1.16
N GLN A 65 19.98 0.41 1.73
CA GLN A 65 19.13 -0.61 1.09
C GLN A 65 18.26 0.02 0.00
N LEU A 66 17.80 1.25 0.23
CA LEU A 66 17.10 2.03 -0.77
C LEU A 66 18.04 2.33 -1.96
N GLU A 67 19.27 2.76 -1.72
CA GLU A 67 20.29 2.97 -2.77
C GLU A 67 20.48 1.72 -3.64
N GLU A 68 20.69 0.55 -3.03
CA GLU A 68 20.83 -0.72 -3.75
C GLU A 68 19.58 -1.09 -4.57
N ARG A 69 18.39 -0.78 -4.03
CA ARG A 69 17.13 -0.97 -4.77
C ARG A 69 17.05 -0.02 -5.97
N LEU A 70 17.36 1.26 -5.79
CA LEU A 70 17.25 2.30 -6.82
C LEU A 70 18.12 1.98 -8.04
N GLU A 71 19.29 1.35 -7.85
CA GLU A 71 20.13 0.89 -8.96
C GLU A 71 19.40 -0.06 -9.92
N ASN A 72 18.48 -0.88 -9.40
CA ASN A 72 17.70 -1.84 -10.16
C ASN A 72 16.39 -1.25 -10.71
N VAL A 73 15.98 -0.07 -10.22
CA VAL A 73 14.79 0.63 -10.71
C VAL A 73 15.18 1.44 -11.95
N THR A 74 14.47 1.20 -13.05
CA THR A 74 14.62 1.94 -14.31
C THR A 74 13.35 2.68 -14.72
N ASP A 75 12.30 2.58 -13.91
CA ASP A 75 11.03 3.23 -14.14
C ASP A 75 11.04 4.61 -13.48
N VAL A 76 10.85 5.65 -14.29
CA VAL A 76 10.85 7.05 -13.84
C VAL A 76 9.64 7.32 -12.96
N GLU A 77 8.45 6.82 -13.33
CA GLU A 77 7.23 7.02 -12.54
C GLU A 77 7.38 6.38 -11.16
N MET A 78 7.94 5.17 -11.09
CA MET A 78 8.24 4.53 -9.81
C MET A 78 9.21 5.34 -8.94
N LEU A 79 10.24 5.93 -9.54
CA LEU A 79 11.21 6.75 -8.79
C LEU A 79 10.59 8.05 -8.28
N GLU A 80 9.69 8.67 -9.04
CA GLU A 80 8.94 9.85 -8.58
C GLU A 80 8.02 9.50 -7.40
N THR A 81 7.32 8.37 -7.47
CA THR A 81 6.49 7.88 -6.36
C THR A 81 7.34 7.55 -5.13
N ILE A 82 8.53 6.94 -5.29
CA ILE A 82 9.48 6.71 -4.19
C ILE A 82 9.95 8.04 -3.58
N LEU A 83 10.19 9.06 -4.39
CA LEU A 83 10.59 10.38 -3.91
C LEU A 83 9.48 11.04 -3.09
N GLU A 84 8.23 10.89 -3.51
CA GLU A 84 7.07 11.37 -2.76
C GLU A 84 6.92 10.63 -1.43
N ALA A 85 7.05 9.31 -1.43
CA ALA A 85 7.03 8.48 -0.24
C ALA A 85 8.07 8.94 0.80
N GLU A 86 9.30 9.24 0.36
CA GLU A 86 10.35 9.76 1.25
C GLU A 86 10.04 11.16 1.80
N LYS A 87 9.40 12.04 1.02
CA LYS A 87 9.00 13.38 1.48
C LYS A 87 7.92 13.30 2.55
N THR A 88 6.98 12.38 2.40
CA THR A 88 5.82 12.25 3.30
C THR A 88 6.15 11.50 4.59
N ALA A 89 7.10 10.55 4.54
CA ALA A 89 7.43 9.72 5.71
C ALA A 89 8.38 10.40 6.72
N GLU A 90 9.66 10.55 6.37
CA GLU A 90 10.71 11.04 7.30
C GLU A 90 11.55 12.19 6.69
N ASP A 91 11.28 12.58 5.45
CA ASP A 91 11.97 13.63 4.69
C ASP A 91 13.51 13.49 4.68
N ARG A 92 14.00 12.24 4.65
CA ARG A 92 15.43 11.92 4.76
C ARG A 92 16.18 12.48 3.55
N THR A 93 16.97 13.53 3.78
CA THR A 93 17.66 14.26 2.71
C THR A 93 18.56 13.35 1.88
N THR A 94 19.33 12.47 2.52
CA THR A 94 20.22 11.52 1.84
C THR A 94 19.45 10.54 0.94
N ALA A 95 18.31 10.03 1.39
CA ALA A 95 17.47 9.14 0.58
C ALA A 95 16.88 9.87 -0.63
N LYS A 96 16.33 11.07 -0.43
CA LYS A 96 15.82 11.91 -1.53
C LYS A 96 16.91 12.25 -2.54
N ASP A 97 18.12 12.55 -2.08
CA ASP A 97 19.24 12.88 -2.97
C ASP A 97 19.66 11.66 -3.79
N ALA A 98 19.63 10.46 -3.23
CA ALA A 98 19.87 9.21 -3.96
C ALA A 98 18.80 8.96 -5.05
N VAL A 99 17.51 9.15 -4.71
CA VAL A 99 16.40 8.98 -5.69
C VAL A 99 16.52 10.01 -6.82
N LYS A 100 16.80 11.28 -6.50
CA LYS A 100 17.00 12.34 -7.51
C LYS A 100 18.21 12.09 -8.39
N ALA A 101 19.31 11.59 -7.81
CA ALA A 101 20.48 11.22 -8.60
C ALA A 101 20.12 10.15 -9.64
N ARG A 102 19.35 9.13 -9.22
CA ARG A 102 18.89 8.07 -10.11
C ARG A 102 17.94 8.57 -11.20
N LEU A 103 16.98 9.43 -10.86
CA LEU A 103 16.09 10.08 -11.84
C LEU A 103 16.90 10.84 -12.90
N ASN A 104 17.86 11.66 -12.47
CA ASN A 104 18.71 12.44 -13.38
C ASN A 104 19.59 11.55 -14.28
N GLU A 105 19.98 10.35 -13.84
CA GLU A 105 20.68 9.37 -14.69
C GLU A 105 19.79 8.79 -15.80
N LEU A 106 18.47 8.68 -15.57
CA LEU A 106 17.53 8.13 -16.54
C LEU A 106 16.96 9.20 -17.50
N GLU A 107 16.80 10.43 -17.02
CA GLU A 107 16.32 11.57 -17.82
C GLU A 107 17.44 12.28 -18.61
N GLY A 108 18.70 12.00 -18.29
CA GLY A 108 19.92 12.68 -18.78
C GLY A 108 20.42 12.27 -20.16
#